data_AF-A0A7J7J5L1-F1
#
_entry.id   AF-A0A7J7J5L1-F1
#
_cell.length_a   1.000
_cell.length_b   1.000
_cell.length_c   1.000
_cell.angle_alpha   90.00
_cell.angle_beta   90.00
_cell.angle_gamma   90.00
#
_symmetry.space_group_name_H-M   'P 1'
#
loop_
_entity.id
_entity.type
_entity.pdbx_description
1 polymer ?
#
loop_
_entity_poly.entity_id
_entity_poly.type
_entity_poly.pdbx_seq_one_letter_code
_entity_poly.pdbx_strand_id
1 'polypeptide(L)'
;MPIFYEPTDIEKASKPFIAGIGDSITFIKPNLKEFKQIYYQVTGHDPKLLDGQTDQLNEQLSELCTRINIPCILITLGTEGVLCYKKHSPHLHFPFNNLEESKAISILKNTEEEVCIHVAARPVDHIASVSGAGDCVSTDKHILPFYCHQS
;
A
#
# COMPACT_ATOMS: atom_id res chain seq x y z
N MET A 1 13.39 -12.41 -9.04
CA MET A 1 13.75 -10.98 -8.92
C MET A 1 12.51 -10.23 -8.48
N PRO A 2 12.56 -9.44 -7.39
CA PRO A 2 11.41 -8.64 -6.96
C PRO A 2 11.10 -7.55 -7.98
N ILE A 3 9.81 -7.33 -8.26
CA ILE A 3 9.32 -6.28 -9.14
C ILE A 3 8.57 -5.27 -8.28
N PHE A 4 9.15 -4.06 -8.19
CA PHE A 4 8.56 -2.91 -7.54
C PHE A 4 7.81 -2.07 -8.57
N TYR A 5 6.55 -1.74 -8.29
CA TYR A 5 5.75 -0.87 -9.14
C TYR A 5 5.24 0.33 -8.34
N GLU A 6 5.67 1.53 -8.74
CA GLU A 6 5.17 2.79 -8.19
C GLU A 6 4.40 3.50 -9.31
N PRO A 7 3.06 3.48 -9.28
CA PRO A 7 2.27 4.31 -10.17
C PRO A 7 2.61 5.79 -9.95
N THR A 8 2.75 6.53 -11.03
CA THR A 8 3.01 7.98 -11.01
C THR A 8 1.85 8.78 -11.60
N ASP A 9 0.84 8.09 -12.12
CA ASP A 9 -0.27 8.64 -12.87
C ASP A 9 -1.48 7.71 -12.73
N ILE A 10 -2.64 8.31 -12.45
CA ILE A 10 -3.90 7.60 -12.19
C ILE A 10 -4.28 6.74 -13.40
N GLU A 11 -4.22 7.28 -14.62
CA GLU A 11 -4.61 6.57 -15.84
C GLU A 11 -3.66 5.41 -16.18
N LYS A 12 -2.42 5.50 -15.71
CA LYS A 12 -1.41 4.46 -15.92
C LYS A 12 -1.39 3.40 -14.82
N ALA A 13 -1.94 3.70 -13.65
CA ALA A 13 -1.86 2.86 -12.47
C ALA A 13 -2.34 1.42 -12.72
N SER A 14 -3.42 1.25 -13.48
CA SER A 14 -4.02 -0.06 -13.77
C SER A 14 -3.36 -0.84 -14.91
N LYS A 15 -2.44 -0.23 -15.68
CA LYS A 15 -1.90 -0.82 -16.91
C LYS A 15 -1.31 -2.21 -16.73
N PRO A 16 -0.50 -2.51 -15.69
CA PRO A 16 0.04 -3.86 -15.51
C PRO A 16 -1.05 -4.93 -15.34
N PHE A 17 -2.15 -4.58 -14.69
CA PHE A 17 -3.27 -5.50 -14.45
C PHE A 17 -4.08 -5.74 -15.72
N ILE A 18 -4.37 -4.67 -16.46
CA ILE A 18 -5.06 -4.76 -17.76
C ILE A 18 -4.22 -5.56 -18.76
N ALA A 19 -2.90 -5.40 -18.74
CA ALA A 19 -1.98 -6.12 -19.61
C ALA A 19 -1.71 -7.57 -19.16
N GLY A 20 -2.28 -8.04 -18.05
CA GLY A 20 -2.11 -9.41 -17.55
C GLY A 20 -0.74 -9.70 -16.94
N ILE A 21 0.04 -8.66 -16.60
CA ILE A 21 1.36 -8.79 -15.97
C ILE A 21 1.36 -8.39 -14.48
N GLY A 22 0.19 -8.05 -13.92
CA GLY A 22 0.03 -7.59 -12.55
C GLY A 22 0.54 -8.57 -11.49
N ASP A 23 0.38 -9.88 -11.71
CA ASP A 23 0.84 -10.92 -10.79
C ASP A 23 2.37 -11.08 -10.74
N SER A 24 3.10 -10.46 -11.68
CA SER A 24 4.57 -10.41 -11.60
C SER A 24 5.05 -9.37 -10.58
N ILE A 25 4.19 -8.44 -10.15
CA ILE A 25 4.54 -7.37 -9.21
C ILE A 25 4.63 -7.96 -7.79
N THR A 26 5.78 -7.79 -7.15
CA THR A 26 6.00 -8.25 -5.77
C THR A 26 5.69 -7.17 -4.74
N PHE A 27 5.78 -5.90 -5.13
CA PHE A 27 5.48 -4.75 -4.29
C PHE A 27 4.88 -3.63 -5.13
N ILE A 28 3.79 -3.02 -4.66
CA ILE A 28 3.21 -1.83 -5.29
C ILE A 28 2.99 -0.71 -4.27
N LYS A 29 3.21 0.55 -4.69
CA LYS A 29 2.97 1.74 -3.87
C LYS A 29 2.10 2.79 -4.55
N PRO A 30 0.78 2.58 -4.65
CA PRO A 30 -0.13 3.58 -5.17
C PRO A 30 -0.44 4.66 -4.11
N ASN A 31 -0.84 5.85 -4.55
CA ASN A 31 -1.65 6.73 -3.72
C ASN A 31 -3.14 6.29 -3.75
N LEU A 32 -3.98 6.90 -2.90
CA LEU A 32 -5.40 6.55 -2.82
C LEU A 32 -6.14 6.64 -4.17
N LYS A 33 -5.84 7.63 -5.02
CA LYS A 33 -6.51 7.80 -6.32
C LYS A 33 -6.11 6.71 -7.30
N GLU A 34 -4.82 6.37 -7.34
CA GLU A 34 -4.28 5.28 -8.16
C GLU A 34 -4.82 3.93 -7.70
N PHE A 35 -4.90 3.69 -6.38
CA PHE A 35 -5.50 2.49 -5.83
C PHE A 35 -6.96 2.35 -6.26
N LYS A 36 -7.76 3.42 -6.14
CA LYS A 36 -9.17 3.44 -6.58
C LYS A 36 -9.30 3.05 -8.06
N GLN A 37 -8.41 3.57 -8.92
CA GLN A 37 -8.40 3.21 -10.33
C GLN A 37 -8.00 1.75 -10.58
N ILE A 38 -6.97 1.25 -9.88
CA ILE A 38 -6.57 -0.16 -9.96
C ILE A 38 -7.73 -1.06 -9.52
N TYR A 39 -8.33 -0.76 -8.38
CA TYR A 39 -9.47 -1.50 -7.83
C TYR A 39 -10.60 -1.58 -8.86
N TYR A 40 -11.07 -0.43 -9.37
CA TYR A 40 -12.14 -0.39 -10.37
C TYR A 40 -11.82 -1.23 -11.61
N GLN A 41 -10.60 -1.13 -12.13
CA GLN A 41 -10.21 -1.85 -13.35
C GLN A 41 -10.06 -3.35 -13.14
N VAL A 42 -9.70 -3.79 -11.93
CA VAL A 42 -9.50 -5.21 -11.60
C VAL A 42 -10.80 -5.89 -11.18
N THR A 43 -11.64 -5.21 -10.39
CA THR A 43 -12.86 -5.81 -9.82
C THR A 43 -14.13 -5.48 -10.62
N GLY A 44 -14.12 -4.39 -11.39
CA GLY A 44 -15.31 -3.82 -12.04
C GLY A 44 -16.25 -3.10 -11.06
N HIS A 45 -15.91 -3.01 -9.78
CA HIS A 45 -16.70 -2.34 -8.76
C HIS A 45 -16.25 -0.89 -8.58
N ASP A 46 -17.22 0.03 -8.51
CA ASP A 46 -16.94 1.42 -8.20
C ASP A 46 -16.48 1.56 -6.74
N PRO A 47 -15.28 2.11 -6.47
CA PRO A 47 -14.82 2.30 -5.10
C PRO A 47 -15.74 3.26 -4.34
N LYS A 48 -16.61 2.71 -3.50
CA LYS A 48 -17.58 3.44 -2.65
C LYS A 48 -16.96 4.32 -1.55
N LEU A 49 -15.64 4.49 -1.56
CA LEU A 49 -14.89 5.17 -0.52
C LEU A 49 -15.21 6.67 -0.47
N LEU A 50 -15.87 7.08 0.61
CA LEU A 50 -15.81 8.46 1.08
C LEU A 50 -14.41 8.71 1.67
N ASP A 51 -13.84 9.88 1.44
CA ASP A 51 -12.52 10.24 1.99
C ASP A 51 -12.54 10.06 3.52
N GLY A 52 -11.60 9.26 4.07
CA GLY A 52 -11.43 9.06 5.51
C GLY A 52 -12.01 7.78 6.13
N GLN A 53 -12.53 6.81 5.36
CA GLN A 53 -13.00 5.53 5.92
C GLN A 53 -12.02 4.38 5.68
N THR A 54 -11.02 4.24 6.57
CA THR A 54 -9.97 3.21 6.49
C THR A 54 -10.52 1.76 6.48
N ASP A 55 -11.63 1.50 7.16
CA ASP A 55 -12.26 0.16 7.18
C ASP A 55 -12.79 -0.25 5.80
N GLN A 56 -13.47 0.66 5.10
CA GLN A 56 -13.92 0.43 3.73
C GLN A 56 -12.74 0.19 2.78
N LEU A 57 -11.60 0.85 3.03
CA LEU A 57 -10.39 0.68 2.23
C LEU A 57 -9.78 -0.70 2.47
N ASN A 58 -9.80 -1.19 3.71
CA ASN A 58 -9.35 -2.54 4.05
C ASN A 58 -10.22 -3.64 3.40
N GLU A 59 -11.53 -3.45 3.33
CA GLU A 59 -12.44 -4.36 2.63
C GLU A 59 -12.14 -4.41 1.12
N GLN A 60 -11.99 -3.25 0.48
CA GLN A 60 -11.65 -3.16 -0.94
C GLN A 60 -10.26 -3.73 -1.24
N LEU A 61 -9.31 -3.53 -0.34
CA LEU A 61 -7.97 -4.10 -0.44
C LEU A 61 -8.01 -5.62 -0.32
N SER A 62 -8.79 -6.15 0.63
CA SER A 62 -9.02 -7.60 0.77
C SER A 62 -9.63 -8.17 -0.52
N GLU A 63 -10.66 -7.54 -1.06
CA GLU A 63 -11.29 -7.95 -2.32
C GLU A 63 -10.31 -7.91 -3.49
N LEU A 64 -9.54 -6.82 -3.64
CA LEU A 64 -8.53 -6.70 -4.66
C LEU A 64 -7.52 -7.86 -4.57
N CYS A 65 -7.04 -8.16 -3.37
CA CYS A 65 -6.08 -9.25 -3.12
C CYS A 65 -6.64 -10.67 -3.38
N THR A 66 -7.98 -10.83 -3.49
CA THR A 66 -8.58 -12.08 -4.00
C THR A 66 -8.50 -12.19 -5.53
N ARG A 67 -8.34 -11.07 -6.24
CA ARG A 67 -8.28 -11.00 -7.71
C ARG A 67 -6.87 -10.96 -8.26
N ILE A 68 -5.92 -10.40 -7.49
CA ILE A 68 -4.52 -10.27 -7.89
C ILE A 68 -3.60 -10.81 -6.80
N ASN A 69 -2.48 -11.40 -7.22
CA ASN A 69 -1.53 -11.99 -6.28
C ASN A 69 -0.33 -11.07 -6.02
N ILE A 70 -0.57 -9.93 -5.36
CA ILE A 70 0.53 -9.06 -4.91
C ILE A 70 0.86 -9.35 -3.44
N PRO A 71 2.11 -9.72 -3.11
CA PRO A 71 2.53 -9.98 -1.74
C PRO A 71 2.49 -8.75 -0.83
N CYS A 72 2.69 -7.55 -1.37
CA CYS A 72 2.85 -6.33 -0.60
C CYS A 72 2.27 -5.10 -1.30
N ILE A 73 1.43 -4.35 -0.60
CA ILE A 73 0.79 -3.12 -1.11
C ILE A 73 0.96 -2.02 -0.05
N LEU A 74 1.52 -0.87 -0.42
CA LEU A 74 1.64 0.31 0.44
C LEU A 74 0.87 1.48 -0.18
N ILE A 75 -0.31 1.76 0.36
CA ILE A 75 -1.18 2.83 -0.12
C ILE A 75 -0.88 4.11 0.64
N THR A 76 -0.55 5.15 -0.11
CA THR A 76 -0.33 6.50 0.40
C THR A 76 -1.69 7.24 0.52
N LEU A 77 -2.01 7.73 1.72
CA LEU A 77 -3.30 8.39 2.06
C LEU A 77 -3.17 9.90 2.34
N GLY A 78 -2.01 10.50 2.04
CA GLY A 78 -1.78 11.92 2.31
C GLY A 78 -1.77 12.23 3.81
N THR A 79 -2.64 13.16 4.24
CA THR A 79 -2.76 13.56 5.66
C THR A 79 -3.28 12.46 6.57
N GLU A 80 -3.88 11.41 6.02
CA GLU A 80 -4.35 10.24 6.77
C GLU A 80 -3.24 9.21 6.98
N GLY A 81 -2.04 9.41 6.41
CA GLY A 81 -0.89 8.53 6.56
C GLY A 81 -0.78 7.47 5.48
N VAL A 82 -0.55 6.21 5.87
CA VAL A 82 -0.37 5.09 4.94
C VAL A 82 -1.14 3.85 5.38
N LEU A 83 -1.66 3.10 4.41
CA LEU A 83 -2.21 1.77 4.63
C LEU A 83 -1.27 0.73 4.03
N CYS A 84 -0.88 -0.26 4.83
CA CYS A 84 0.06 -1.29 4.45
C CYS A 84 -0.63 -2.65 4.49
N TYR A 85 -0.62 -3.36 3.37
CA TYR A 85 -1.07 -4.74 3.27
C TYR A 85 0.08 -5.66 2.93
N LYS A 86 0.05 -6.84 3.53
CA LYS A 86 1.07 -7.86 3.36
C LYS A 86 0.45 -9.24 3.44
N LYS A 87 0.78 -10.12 2.49
CA LYS A 87 0.60 -11.56 2.66
C LYS A 87 1.68 -12.11 3.59
N HIS A 88 1.31 -12.92 4.56
CA HIS A 88 2.27 -13.62 5.41
C HIS A 88 3.16 -14.51 4.54
N SER A 89 4.43 -14.15 4.50
CA SER A 89 5.49 -14.93 3.87
C SER A 89 6.69 -14.93 4.82
N PRO A 90 7.29 -16.09 5.10
CA PRO A 90 8.46 -16.18 5.99
C PRO A 90 9.67 -15.42 5.44
N HIS A 91 9.67 -15.04 4.16
CA HIS A 91 10.77 -14.34 3.50
C HIS A 91 10.52 -12.84 3.33
N LEU A 92 9.30 -12.36 3.59
CA LEU A 92 8.95 -10.95 3.44
C LEU A 92 8.92 -10.32 4.84
N HIS A 93 9.92 -9.52 5.19
CA HIS A 93 9.94 -8.78 6.45
C HIS A 93 9.40 -7.37 6.21
N PHE A 94 8.40 -6.97 7.00
CA PHE A 94 7.94 -5.58 7.02
C PHE A 94 8.71 -4.85 8.13
N PRO A 95 9.03 -3.55 7.99
CA PRO A 95 9.72 -2.76 9.01
C PRO A 95 8.93 -2.57 10.33
N PHE A 96 7.78 -3.23 10.47
CA PHE A 96 6.79 -2.94 11.48
C PHE A 96 6.66 -3.99 12.58
N ASN A 97 7.59 -4.95 12.63
CA ASN A 97 7.55 -6.05 13.57
C ASN A 97 7.62 -5.62 15.06
N ASN A 98 7.91 -4.34 15.36
CA ASN A 98 7.96 -3.77 16.71
C ASN A 98 7.07 -2.51 16.87
N LEU A 99 5.92 -2.45 16.20
CA LEU A 99 5.05 -1.26 16.19
C LEU A 99 4.00 -1.16 17.31
N GLU A 100 3.82 -2.22 18.10
CA GLU A 100 2.79 -2.34 19.15
C GLU A 100 2.81 -1.19 20.20
N GLU A 101 3.90 -0.41 20.27
CA GLU A 101 4.04 0.68 21.24
C GLU A 101 3.58 2.06 20.74
N SER A 102 3.21 2.22 19.46
CA SER A 102 2.86 3.53 18.89
C SER A 102 1.36 3.71 18.69
N LYS A 103 0.77 4.72 19.37
CA LYS A 103 -0.64 5.14 19.21
C LYS A 103 -1.02 5.53 17.77
N ALA A 104 -0.05 5.72 16.88
CA ALA A 104 -0.28 6.07 15.49
C ALA A 104 -0.61 4.85 14.61
N ILE A 105 -0.59 3.63 15.15
CA ILE A 105 -0.77 2.39 14.39
C ILE A 105 -2.06 1.68 14.79
N SER A 106 -2.81 1.28 13.77
CA SER A 106 -4.05 0.51 13.90
C SER A 106 -3.95 -0.74 13.03
N ILE A 107 -4.07 -1.92 13.66
CA ILE A 107 -4.14 -3.20 12.95
C ILE A 107 -5.58 -3.39 12.50
N LEU A 108 -5.81 -3.34 11.19
CA LEU A 108 -7.15 -3.54 10.60
C LEU A 108 -7.43 -5.00 10.30
N LYS A 109 -6.38 -5.79 10.05
CA LYS A 109 -6.46 -7.23 9.79
C LYS A 109 -5.17 -7.90 10.21
N ASN A 110 -5.28 -9.04 10.89
CA ASN A 110 -4.15 -9.90 11.25
C ASN A 110 -4.63 -11.35 11.29
N THR A 111 -4.42 -12.08 10.21
CA THR A 111 -4.72 -13.51 10.08
C THR A 111 -3.42 -14.28 9.85
N GLU A 112 -3.47 -15.61 9.81
CA GLU A 112 -2.30 -16.42 9.46
C GLU A 112 -1.77 -16.15 8.04
N GLU A 113 -2.64 -15.64 7.15
CA GLU A 113 -2.33 -15.45 5.73
C GLU A 113 -2.01 -14.00 5.36
N GLU A 114 -2.48 -13.02 6.12
CA GLU A 114 -2.30 -11.61 5.78
C GLU A 114 -2.43 -10.64 6.96
N VAL A 115 -1.76 -9.50 6.80
CA VAL A 115 -1.78 -8.39 7.76
C VAL A 115 -2.08 -7.10 7.01
N CYS A 116 -2.97 -6.29 7.58
CA CYS A 116 -3.28 -4.95 7.13
C CYS A 116 -3.14 -3.96 8.29
N ILE A 117 -2.30 -2.93 8.10
CA ILE A 117 -1.92 -1.96 9.12
C ILE A 117 -2.14 -0.55 8.58
N HIS A 118 -2.86 0.27 9.32
CA HIS A 118 -2.92 1.71 9.10
C HIS A 118 -1.90 2.41 10.01
N VAL A 119 -1.09 3.29 9.41
CA VAL A 119 -0.14 4.15 10.13
C VAL A 119 -0.57 5.59 9.88
N ALA A 120 -1.10 6.25 10.91
CA ALA A 120 -1.54 7.63 10.83
C ALA A 120 -0.37 8.58 10.56
N ALA A 121 -0.59 9.60 9.72
CA ALA A 121 0.40 10.65 9.54
C ALA A 121 0.57 11.44 10.85
N ARG A 122 1.79 11.94 11.07
CA ARG A 122 1.99 12.96 12.10
C ARG A 122 1.42 14.28 11.59
N PRO A 123 0.66 15.04 12.40
CA PRO A 123 0.30 16.41 12.05
C PRO A 123 1.57 17.21 11.80
N VAL A 124 1.65 17.87 10.65
CA VAL A 124 2.76 18.77 10.31
C VAL A 124 2.18 20.17 10.18
N ASP A 125 2.61 21.06 11.08
CA ASP A 125 2.32 22.48 10.94
C ASP A 125 3.24 23.07 9.86
N HIS A 126 2.68 23.93 8.99
CA HIS A 126 3.41 24.64 7.92
C HIS A 126 3.98 23.76 6.80
N ILE A 127 3.11 23.29 5.91
CA ILE A 127 3.51 22.60 4.68
C ILE A 127 4.12 23.59 3.69
N ALA A 128 5.44 23.55 3.52
CA ALA A 128 6.16 24.37 2.54
C ALA A 128 6.09 23.79 1.12
N SER A 129 6.06 22.46 0.97
CA SER A 129 5.92 21.75 -0.31
C SER A 129 5.47 20.30 -0.07
N VAL A 130 4.71 19.74 -1.02
CA VAL A 130 4.33 18.31 -1.06
C VAL A 130 4.86 17.60 -2.32
N SER A 131 5.61 18.30 -3.17
CA SER A 131 6.24 17.72 -4.35
C SER A 131 7.33 16.73 -3.94
N GLY A 132 7.27 15.50 -4.44
CA GLY A 132 8.21 14.44 -4.09
C GLY A 132 7.98 13.77 -2.73
N ALA A 133 6.92 14.13 -1.98
CA ALA A 133 6.62 13.49 -0.69
C ALA A 133 6.40 11.97 -0.84
N GLY A 134 5.83 11.54 -1.96
CA GLY A 134 5.73 10.13 -2.32
C GLY A 134 7.10 9.47 -2.48
N ASP A 135 8.01 10.09 -3.23
CA ASP A 135 9.36 9.58 -3.48
C ASP A 135 10.18 9.47 -2.18
N CYS A 136 9.99 10.41 -1.24
CA CYS A 136 10.58 10.33 0.10
C CYS A 136 10.10 9.09 0.87
N VAL A 137 8.81 8.77 0.79
CA VAL A 137 8.25 7.55 1.40
C VAL A 137 8.80 6.28 0.74
N SER A 138 9.04 6.29 -0.58
CA SER A 138 9.73 5.19 -1.27
C SER A 138 11.26 5.23 -1.20
N THR A 139 11.84 6.07 -0.36
CA THR A 139 13.29 6.03 -0.06
C THR A 139 13.59 5.96 1.44
N ASP A 140 12.58 6.06 2.29
CA ASP A 140 12.72 6.00 3.73
C ASP A 140 13.21 4.61 4.17
N LYS A 141 14.38 4.59 4.82
CA LYS A 141 15.04 3.40 5.36
C LYS A 141 14.27 2.73 6.50
N HIS A 142 13.27 3.41 7.06
CA HIS A 142 12.32 2.83 8.02
C HIS A 142 11.10 2.22 7.35
N ILE A 143 10.89 2.42 6.04
CA ILE A 143 9.78 1.86 5.26
C ILE A 143 10.26 0.76 4.29
N LEU A 144 11.50 0.85 3.81
CA LEU A 144 12.08 -0.04 2.78
C LEU A 144 13.29 -0.93 3.16
N PRO A 145 13.66 -1.16 4.43
CA PRO A 145 14.70 -2.15 4.66
C PRO A 145 14.14 -3.52 4.24
N PHE A 146 15.00 -4.37 3.66
CA PHE A 146 14.81 -5.81 3.36
C PHE A 146 14.66 -6.27 1.91
N TYR A 147 14.59 -5.41 0.88
CA TYR A 147 14.77 -5.92 -0.50
C TYR A 147 16.24 -6.12 -0.93
N CYS A 148 17.22 -5.83 -0.06
CA CYS A 148 18.64 -5.85 -0.40
C CYS A 148 19.55 -6.71 0.52
N HIS A 149 19.00 -7.70 1.23
CA HIS A 149 19.83 -8.69 1.94
C HIS A 149 19.42 -10.12 1.57
N GLN A 150 19.67 -10.51 0.33
CA GLN A 150 19.99 -11.91 -0.01
C GLN A 150 20.98 -11.93 -1.19
N SER A 151 22.27 -11.89 -0.83
CA SER A 151 23.37 -12.45 -1.62
C SER A 151 24.45 -12.88 -0.63
#